data_AF-A0A7D9IBA9-F1
#
_entry.id   AF-A0A7D9IBA9-F1
#
_cell.length_a   1.000
_cell.length_b   1.000
_cell.length_c   1.000
_cell.angle_alpha   90.00
_cell.angle_beta   90.00
_cell.angle_gamma   90.00
#
_symmetry.space_group_name_H-M   'P 1'
#
loop_
_entity.id
_entity.type
_entity.pdbx_description
1 polymer ?
#
loop_
_entity_poly.entity_id
_entity_poly.type
_entity_poly.pdbx_seq_one_letter_code
_entity_poly.pdbx_strand_id
1 'polypeptide(L)'
;MDSIKTAKVENVRLIDRHQNQKATSGTLYVTATHLIFVDPAGKRETWIIHHHIQVVEKLPLTTVGSPLRVSSKNFLNVTFIIPRERECQDVYASLVELSTPDKLEQLYAFSYNPRDDKMSISAGWVLYDPGLEFGRMEITSDTWEASDLNEEYKLCDTYPRILFLPASATKETAIGSALFRSRNRLPTLSYFHKATKAAICRSSQPLSGLNTRSVDDEQMVNAILKSNPNAKQLYIVDTRPKINAMANRAAGKGYENTEFYENVEFQFLGIENIHVMRQSLQKLVYACGERQGGETFLDSVDSSAWLKHIKCVLDTSYFIAKAVYDERKSVLVHCSDGWDRTAQTCSIAGILLDPFFRTIHGFQVLIEKEWLSFGHKFVD
;
A
#
# COMPACT_ATOMS: atom_id res chain seq x y z
N MET A 1 -19.30 -25.02 4.62
CA MET A 1 -19.37 -25.63 5.96
C MET A 1 -18.54 -26.91 6.06
N ASP A 2 -18.14 -27.51 4.92
CA ASP A 2 -17.34 -28.74 4.87
C ASP A 2 -15.90 -28.60 5.43
N SER A 3 -15.38 -27.37 5.56
CA SER A 3 -14.04 -27.07 6.05
C SER A 3 -13.89 -27.07 7.58
N ILE A 4 -15.00 -27.05 8.34
CA ILE A 4 -14.96 -26.99 9.82
C ILE A 4 -15.06 -28.41 10.38
N LYS A 5 -13.94 -28.93 10.90
CA LYS A 5 -13.84 -30.29 11.44
C LYS A 5 -14.27 -30.38 12.89
N THR A 6 -13.97 -29.35 13.68
CA THR A 6 -14.42 -29.20 15.07
C THR A 6 -14.86 -27.75 15.30
N ALA A 7 -16.17 -27.55 15.52
CA ALA A 7 -16.76 -26.21 15.65
C ALA A 7 -16.66 -25.62 17.07
N LYS A 8 -16.50 -26.47 18.09
CA LYS A 8 -16.47 -26.07 19.51
C LYS A 8 -15.47 -26.94 20.28
N VAL A 9 -14.60 -26.31 21.06
CA VAL A 9 -13.67 -26.97 21.97
C VAL A 9 -13.78 -26.33 23.35
N GLU A 10 -14.09 -27.14 24.36
CA GLU A 10 -14.21 -26.68 25.75
C GLU A 10 -12.89 -26.82 26.51
N ASN A 11 -12.76 -26.10 27.63
CA ASN A 11 -11.60 -26.13 28.51
C ASN A 11 -10.27 -25.75 27.83
N VAL A 12 -10.34 -24.88 26.82
CA VAL A 12 -9.15 -24.32 26.14
C VAL A 12 -8.55 -23.24 27.02
N ARG A 13 -7.22 -23.21 27.14
CA ARG A 13 -6.53 -22.12 27.83
C ARG A 13 -5.92 -21.14 26.84
N LEU A 14 -6.25 -19.86 26.97
CA LEU A 14 -5.66 -18.79 26.17
C LEU A 14 -4.47 -18.19 26.91
N ILE A 15 -3.33 -18.12 26.23
CA ILE A 15 -2.14 -17.41 26.67
C ILE A 15 -1.92 -16.25 25.70
N ASP A 16 -2.10 -15.03 26.18
CA ASP A 16 -1.70 -13.82 25.47
C ASP A 16 -0.26 -13.49 25.86
N ARG A 17 0.63 -13.44 24.87
CA ARG A 17 2.07 -13.18 25.10
C ARG A 17 2.32 -11.75 25.58
N HIS A 18 1.44 -10.82 25.25
CA HIS A 18 1.59 -9.38 25.48
C HIS A 18 0.87 -8.89 26.74
N GLN A 19 -0.23 -9.53 27.13
CA GLN A 19 -0.92 -9.17 28.38
C GLN A 19 -0.28 -9.89 29.58
N ASN A 20 -0.07 -9.16 30.67
CA ASN A 20 0.43 -9.68 31.96
C ASN A 20 -0.60 -10.60 32.69
N GLN A 21 -1.58 -11.13 31.96
CA GLN A 21 -2.67 -11.92 32.52
C GLN A 21 -2.28 -13.39 32.63
N LYS A 22 -2.70 -14.02 33.72
CA LYS A 22 -2.65 -15.48 33.86
C LYS A 22 -3.47 -16.11 32.74
N ALA A 23 -3.05 -17.28 32.27
CA ALA A 23 -3.79 -18.03 31.27
C ALA A 23 -5.26 -18.17 31.69
N THR A 24 -6.18 -17.82 30.81
CA THR A 24 -7.63 -17.88 31.05
C THR A 24 -8.20 -19.14 30.43
N SER A 25 -9.11 -19.82 31.14
CA SER A 25 -9.80 -21.00 30.63
C SER A 25 -11.16 -20.62 30.04
N GLY A 26 -11.49 -21.20 28.89
CA GLY A 26 -12.73 -20.86 28.19
C GLY A 26 -13.11 -21.86 27.11
N THR A 27 -14.03 -21.44 26.24
CA THR A 27 -14.48 -22.22 25.09
C THR A 27 -14.02 -21.57 23.80
N LEU A 28 -13.46 -22.37 22.90
CA LEU A 28 -13.05 -21.94 21.57
C LEU A 28 -14.10 -22.37 20.54
N TYR A 29 -14.54 -21.44 19.71
CA TYR A 29 -15.49 -21.65 18.62
C TYR A 29 -14.83 -21.34 17.28
N VAL A 30 -15.01 -22.25 16.32
CA VAL A 30 -14.58 -22.07 14.93
C VAL A 30 -15.82 -21.86 14.08
N THR A 31 -15.96 -20.68 13.51
CA THR A 31 -17.03 -20.34 12.56
C THR A 31 -16.48 -20.24 11.15
N ALA A 32 -17.33 -19.95 10.16
CA ALA A 32 -16.87 -19.75 8.78
C ALA A 32 -15.99 -18.49 8.60
N THR A 33 -16.08 -17.52 9.51
CA THR A 33 -15.45 -16.19 9.34
C THR A 33 -14.54 -15.79 10.50
N HIS A 34 -14.78 -16.34 11.70
CA HIS A 34 -14.09 -16.00 12.93
C HIS A 34 -13.69 -17.22 13.74
N LEU A 35 -12.55 -17.11 14.41
CA LEU A 35 -12.17 -17.87 15.60
C LEU A 35 -12.56 -17.03 16.82
N ILE A 36 -13.39 -17.59 17.69
CA ILE A 36 -13.96 -16.87 18.85
C ILE A 36 -13.60 -17.64 20.11
N PHE A 37 -12.94 -16.99 21.06
CA PHE A 37 -12.67 -17.54 22.39
C PHE A 37 -13.51 -16.80 23.43
N VAL A 38 -14.27 -17.56 24.22
CA VAL A 38 -15.14 -17.02 25.27
C VAL A 38 -14.58 -17.42 26.63
N ASP A 39 -14.17 -16.43 27.42
CA ASP A 39 -13.79 -16.58 28.82
C ASP A 39 -14.95 -16.16 29.73
N PRO A 40 -15.71 -17.13 30.28
CA PRO A 40 -16.85 -16.82 31.15
C PRO A 40 -16.41 -16.24 32.50
N ALA A 41 -15.22 -16.60 33.01
CA ALA A 41 -14.73 -16.13 34.30
C ALA A 41 -14.26 -14.67 34.23
N GLY A 42 -13.55 -14.32 33.15
CA GLY A 42 -13.13 -12.95 32.84
C GLY A 42 -14.20 -12.09 32.19
N LYS A 43 -15.38 -12.65 31.85
CA LYS A 43 -16.46 -11.99 31.07
C LYS A 43 -15.92 -11.34 29.80
N ARG A 44 -15.05 -12.04 29.07
CA ARG A 44 -14.30 -11.50 27.94
C ARG A 44 -14.40 -12.42 26.75
N GLU A 45 -14.45 -11.83 25.56
CA GLU A 45 -14.41 -12.55 24.30
C GLU A 45 -13.25 -12.05 23.44
N THR A 46 -12.53 -12.97 22.82
CA THR A 46 -11.46 -12.68 21.87
C THR A 46 -11.90 -13.16 20.50
N TRP A 47 -11.99 -12.23 19.54
CA TRP A 47 -12.46 -12.48 18.19
C TRP A 47 -11.31 -12.31 17.21
N ILE A 48 -11.04 -13.32 16.39
CA ILE A 48 -10.00 -13.31 15.36
C ILE A 48 -10.66 -13.65 14.03
N ILE A 49 -10.68 -12.69 13.10
CA ILE A 49 -11.18 -12.90 11.74
C ILE A 49 -10.17 -13.77 10.99
N HIS A 50 -10.63 -14.79 10.26
CA HIS A 50 -9.73 -15.73 9.56
C HIS A 50 -8.82 -15.04 8.56
N HIS A 51 -9.30 -14.00 7.85
CA HIS A 51 -8.50 -13.22 6.90
C HIS A 51 -7.38 -12.38 7.54
N HIS A 52 -7.46 -12.14 8.85
CA HIS A 52 -6.39 -11.51 9.62
C HIS A 52 -5.35 -12.52 10.10
N ILE A 53 -5.63 -13.82 10.08
CA ILE A 53 -4.65 -14.83 10.45
C ILE A 53 -3.53 -14.80 9.41
N GLN A 54 -2.30 -14.67 9.90
CA GLN A 54 -1.09 -14.71 9.09
C GLN A 54 -0.41 -16.07 9.17
N VAL A 55 -0.33 -16.63 10.37
CA VAL A 55 0.30 -17.93 10.64
C VAL A 55 -0.51 -18.69 11.68
N VAL A 56 -0.76 -19.96 11.41
CA VAL A 56 -1.26 -20.94 12.38
C VAL A 56 -0.18 -21.99 12.54
N GLU A 57 0.24 -22.27 13.78
CA GLU A 57 1.33 -23.19 14.05
C GLU A 57 1.00 -24.08 15.23
N LYS A 58 1.19 -25.39 15.05
CA LYS A 58 1.10 -26.36 16.14
C LYS A 58 2.47 -26.49 16.79
N LEU A 59 2.58 -26.12 18.06
CA LEU A 59 3.81 -26.27 18.84
C LEU A 59 3.90 -27.69 19.42
N PRO A 60 5.07 -28.11 19.94
CA PRO A 60 5.22 -29.43 20.54
C PRO A 60 4.18 -29.71 21.64
N LEU A 61 3.66 -30.94 21.66
CA LEU A 61 2.71 -31.40 22.66
C LEU A 61 3.29 -31.23 24.08
N THR A 62 2.47 -30.75 25.00
CA THR A 62 2.85 -30.57 26.40
C THR A 62 2.02 -31.48 27.31
N THR A 63 2.45 -31.63 28.56
CA THR A 63 1.71 -32.37 29.59
C THR A 63 0.34 -31.78 29.91
N VAL A 64 0.10 -30.54 29.50
CA VAL A 64 -1.10 -29.77 29.83
C VAL A 64 -2.00 -29.51 28.61
N GLY A 65 -1.69 -30.12 27.46
CA GLY A 65 -2.43 -30.03 26.21
C GLY A 65 -1.56 -29.68 25.00
N SER A 66 -2.23 -29.51 23.86
CA SER A 66 -1.65 -29.23 22.55
C SER A 66 -1.66 -27.71 22.27
N PRO A 67 -0.50 -27.05 22.20
CA PRO A 67 -0.46 -25.61 21.96
C PRO A 67 -0.62 -25.29 20.47
N LEU A 68 -1.59 -24.44 20.17
CA LEU A 68 -1.86 -23.88 18.85
C LEU A 68 -1.61 -22.37 18.88
N ARG A 69 -0.56 -21.92 18.20
CA ARG A 69 -0.19 -20.51 18.08
C ARG A 69 -0.89 -19.91 16.85
N VAL A 70 -1.56 -18.78 17.05
CA VAL A 70 -2.20 -17.98 15.99
C VAL A 70 -1.58 -16.60 16.02
N SER A 71 -0.89 -16.25 14.94
CA SER A 71 -0.32 -14.91 14.70
C SER A 71 -1.13 -14.22 13.62
N SER A 72 -1.54 -12.98 13.89
CA SER A 72 -2.41 -12.19 13.01
C SER A 72 -1.67 -11.00 12.39
N LYS A 73 -2.12 -10.55 11.22
CA LYS A 73 -1.60 -9.40 10.47
C LYS A 73 -1.70 -8.07 11.23
N ASN A 74 -2.56 -7.99 12.24
CA ASN A 74 -2.70 -6.86 13.15
C ASN A 74 -1.82 -6.99 14.43
N PHE A 75 -0.79 -7.83 14.37
CA PHE A 75 0.18 -8.07 15.44
C PHE A 75 -0.36 -8.79 16.68
N LEU A 76 -1.62 -9.24 16.66
CA LEU A 76 -2.15 -10.12 17.70
C LEU A 76 -1.47 -11.49 17.61
N ASN A 77 -0.81 -11.91 18.70
CA ASN A 77 -0.17 -13.21 18.81
C ASN A 77 -0.66 -13.94 20.05
N VAL A 78 -1.43 -15.01 19.85
CA VAL A 78 -2.06 -15.78 20.92
C VAL A 78 -1.74 -17.26 20.81
N THR A 79 -1.66 -17.93 21.95
CA THR A 79 -1.50 -19.39 22.02
C THR A 79 -2.68 -20.01 22.74
N PHE A 80 -3.40 -20.90 22.06
CA PHE A 80 -4.46 -21.72 22.63
C PHE A 80 -3.88 -23.07 23.04
N ILE A 81 -4.01 -23.44 24.31
CA ILE A 81 -3.70 -24.80 24.79
C ILE A 81 -4.98 -25.61 24.74
N ILE A 82 -5.08 -26.47 23.72
CA ILE A 82 -6.24 -27.33 23.48
C ILE A 82 -6.04 -28.67 24.20
N PRO A 83 -7.00 -29.15 25.03
CA PRO A 83 -6.77 -30.32 25.87
C PRO A 83 -6.46 -31.62 25.11
N ARG A 84 -7.12 -31.84 23.96
CA ARG A 84 -6.97 -33.07 23.17
C ARG A 84 -6.25 -32.80 21.86
N GLU A 85 -5.22 -33.58 21.57
CA GLU A 85 -4.44 -33.47 20.34
C GLU A 85 -5.29 -33.60 19.07
N ARG A 86 -6.29 -34.50 19.09
CA ARG A 86 -7.22 -34.66 17.95
C ARG A 86 -8.01 -33.38 17.67
N GLU A 87 -8.58 -32.76 18.70
CA GLU A 87 -9.32 -31.50 18.56
C GLU A 87 -8.39 -30.37 18.10
N CYS A 88 -7.15 -30.34 18.60
CA CYS A 88 -6.14 -29.38 18.15
C CYS A 88 -5.82 -29.54 16.66
N GLN A 89 -5.68 -30.78 16.19
CA GLN A 89 -5.41 -31.07 14.78
C GLN A 89 -6.59 -30.68 13.89
N ASP A 90 -7.82 -30.91 14.35
CA ASP A 90 -9.04 -30.54 13.62
C ASP A 90 -9.17 -29.01 13.52
N VAL A 91 -8.97 -28.29 14.63
CA VAL A 91 -8.97 -26.81 14.65
C VAL A 91 -7.84 -26.25 13.77
N TYR A 92 -6.62 -26.79 13.87
CA TYR A 92 -5.50 -26.39 13.03
C TYR A 92 -5.83 -26.52 11.54
N ALA A 93 -6.34 -27.69 11.12
CA ALA A 93 -6.68 -27.94 9.73
C ALA A 93 -7.77 -26.99 9.22
N SER A 94 -8.80 -26.74 10.02
CA SER A 94 -9.86 -25.79 9.68
C SER A 94 -9.34 -24.36 9.57
N LEU A 95 -8.45 -23.91 10.47
CA LEU A 95 -7.91 -22.56 10.41
C LEU A 95 -6.97 -22.35 9.21
N VAL A 96 -6.15 -23.36 8.87
CA VAL A 96 -5.32 -23.29 7.66
C VAL A 96 -6.21 -23.10 6.43
N GLU A 97 -7.23 -23.92 6.25
CA GLU A 97 -8.14 -23.83 5.10
C GLU A 97 -8.93 -22.51 5.07
N LEU A 98 -9.46 -22.06 6.21
CA LEU A 98 -10.28 -20.84 6.29
C LEU A 98 -9.48 -19.53 6.21
N SER A 99 -8.19 -19.54 6.54
CA SER A 99 -7.33 -18.36 6.47
C SER A 99 -6.62 -18.17 5.12
N THR A 100 -6.66 -19.19 4.26
CA THR A 100 -6.09 -19.14 2.90
C THR A 100 -7.16 -19.51 1.85
N PRO A 101 -8.14 -18.63 1.59
CA PRO A 101 -9.14 -18.87 0.55
C PRO A 101 -8.48 -18.98 -0.84
N ASP A 102 -8.85 -20.02 -1.60
CA ASP A 102 -8.33 -20.28 -2.96
C ASP A 102 -8.94 -19.33 -4.00
N LYS A 103 -10.16 -18.85 -3.74
CA LYS A 103 -10.93 -18.01 -4.67
C LYS A 103 -11.39 -16.73 -3.99
N LEU A 104 -11.45 -15.63 -4.75
CA LEU A 104 -11.88 -14.33 -4.23
C LEU A 104 -13.30 -14.37 -3.65
N GLU A 105 -14.21 -15.14 -4.26
CA GLU A 105 -15.60 -15.26 -3.82
C GLU A 105 -15.75 -15.93 -2.45
N GLN A 106 -14.69 -16.57 -1.94
CA GLN A 106 -14.65 -17.17 -0.61
C GLN A 106 -14.26 -16.15 0.48
N LEU A 107 -13.84 -14.93 0.10
CA LEU A 107 -13.56 -13.86 1.05
C LEU A 107 -14.84 -13.44 1.78
N TYR A 108 -14.68 -12.97 3.02
CA TYR A 108 -15.80 -12.55 3.85
C TYR A 108 -16.60 -11.41 3.20
N ALA A 109 -15.94 -10.55 2.41
CA ALA A 109 -16.58 -9.46 1.68
C ALA A 109 -17.77 -9.90 0.80
N PHE A 110 -17.76 -11.12 0.25
CA PHE A 110 -18.82 -11.63 -0.62
C PHE A 110 -19.98 -12.29 0.14
N SER A 111 -19.78 -12.60 1.42
CA SER A 111 -20.81 -13.20 2.29
C SER A 111 -21.30 -12.25 3.38
N TYR A 112 -20.65 -11.10 3.52
CA TYR A 112 -21.03 -10.08 4.48
C TYR A 112 -22.37 -9.44 4.10
N ASN A 113 -23.34 -9.56 4.99
CA ASN A 113 -24.63 -8.88 4.87
C ASN A 113 -24.82 -7.98 6.10
N PRO A 114 -24.68 -6.65 5.98
CA PRO A 114 -24.86 -5.74 7.11
C PRO A 114 -26.29 -5.82 7.64
N ARG A 115 -26.46 -5.70 8.96
CA ARG A 115 -27.80 -5.72 9.60
C ARG A 115 -28.49 -4.35 9.61
N ASP A 116 -27.78 -3.28 9.27
CA ASP A 116 -28.29 -1.90 9.35
C ASP A 116 -28.50 -1.34 7.92
N ASP A 117 -29.75 -1.03 7.58
CA ASP A 117 -30.17 -0.53 6.26
C ASP A 117 -29.89 0.98 6.04
N LYS A 118 -29.26 1.66 7.00
CA LYS A 118 -29.04 3.12 6.93
C LYS A 118 -28.13 3.59 5.79
N MET A 119 -27.26 2.73 5.27
CA MET A 119 -26.37 3.07 4.16
C MET A 119 -26.70 2.20 2.95
N SER A 120 -26.93 2.84 1.80
CA SER A 120 -27.04 2.11 0.56
C SER A 120 -25.71 1.43 0.24
N ILE A 121 -25.79 0.25 -0.40
CA ILE A 121 -24.61 -0.48 -0.89
C ILE A 121 -23.73 0.43 -1.78
N SER A 122 -24.37 1.30 -2.58
CA SER A 122 -23.69 2.22 -3.49
C SER A 122 -22.89 3.33 -2.82
N ALA A 123 -23.17 3.68 -1.56
CA ALA A 123 -22.60 4.87 -0.91
C ALA A 123 -21.07 4.84 -0.83
N GLY A 124 -20.47 3.66 -0.67
CA GLY A 124 -19.01 3.49 -0.67
C GLY A 124 -18.37 3.45 -2.06
N TRP A 125 -19.12 3.09 -3.11
CA TRP A 125 -18.58 2.89 -4.46
C TRP A 125 -18.55 4.16 -5.31
N VAL A 126 -19.30 5.19 -4.91
CA VAL A 126 -19.39 6.48 -5.62
C VAL A 126 -18.56 7.58 -4.93
N LEU A 127 -17.63 7.19 -4.04
CA LEU A 127 -16.83 8.14 -3.27
C LEU A 127 -15.85 8.93 -4.14
N TYR A 128 -15.37 8.35 -5.23
CA TYR A 128 -14.36 8.95 -6.10
C TYR A 128 -14.83 8.97 -7.55
N ASP A 129 -14.89 10.17 -8.11
CA ASP A 129 -15.00 10.41 -9.54
C ASP A 129 -13.79 11.22 -10.00
N PRO A 130 -12.99 10.75 -10.97
CA PRO A 130 -11.81 11.46 -11.44
C PRO A 130 -12.12 12.87 -11.96
N GLY A 131 -13.24 13.04 -12.68
CA GLY A 131 -13.64 14.34 -13.23
C GLY A 131 -13.97 15.34 -12.14
N LEU A 132 -14.74 14.94 -11.13
CA LEU A 132 -15.05 15.79 -9.97
C LEU A 132 -13.80 16.12 -9.15
N GLU A 133 -12.90 15.16 -8.94
CA GLU A 133 -11.69 15.38 -8.13
C GLU A 133 -10.70 16.33 -8.82
N PHE A 134 -10.41 16.13 -10.11
CA PHE A 134 -9.54 17.07 -10.82
C PHE A 134 -10.24 18.41 -11.09
N GLY A 135 -11.57 18.42 -11.26
CA GLY A 135 -12.37 19.64 -11.29
C GLY A 135 -12.29 20.45 -9.99
N ARG A 136 -12.27 19.78 -8.83
CA ARG A 136 -12.05 20.41 -7.51
C ARG A 136 -10.68 21.08 -7.41
N MET A 137 -9.65 20.53 -8.08
CA MET A 137 -8.32 21.13 -8.16
C MET A 137 -8.24 22.32 -9.14
N GLU A 138 -9.32 22.60 -9.89
CA GLU A 138 -9.40 23.65 -10.89
C GLU A 138 -8.31 23.55 -11.96
N ILE A 139 -8.08 22.32 -12.45
CA ILE A 139 -7.32 22.16 -13.68
C ILE A 139 -8.07 22.78 -14.85
N THR A 140 -7.34 23.25 -15.84
CA THR A 140 -7.89 23.90 -17.02
C THR A 140 -7.50 23.12 -18.27
N SER A 141 -8.42 22.99 -19.23
CA SER A 141 -8.22 22.16 -20.43
C SER A 141 -7.08 22.65 -21.32
N ASP A 142 -6.67 23.91 -21.21
CA ASP A 142 -5.48 24.44 -21.91
C ASP A 142 -4.15 23.91 -21.34
N THR A 143 -4.14 23.35 -20.12
CA THR A 143 -2.94 22.81 -19.49
C THR A 143 -3.02 21.31 -19.23
N TRP A 144 -4.17 20.80 -18.82
CA TRP A 144 -4.40 19.40 -18.47
C TRP A 144 -5.74 18.91 -19.01
N GLU A 145 -5.74 17.75 -19.65
CA GLU A 145 -6.93 17.16 -20.24
C GLU A 145 -7.13 15.71 -19.80
N ALA A 146 -8.40 15.32 -19.69
CA ALA A 146 -8.77 13.93 -19.51
C ALA A 146 -8.55 13.16 -20.82
N SER A 147 -7.91 12.01 -20.72
CA SER A 147 -7.57 11.14 -21.82
C SER A 147 -8.33 9.82 -21.70
N ASP A 148 -8.92 9.41 -22.83
CA ASP A 148 -9.62 8.15 -23.05
C ASP A 148 -8.69 7.00 -23.51
N LEU A 149 -7.38 7.26 -23.63
CA LEU A 149 -6.42 6.28 -24.16
C LEU A 149 -6.37 4.97 -23.36
N ASN A 150 -6.81 4.98 -22.10
CA ASN A 150 -6.86 3.80 -21.24
C ASN A 150 -8.29 3.36 -20.90
N GLU A 151 -9.29 3.74 -21.69
CA GLU A 151 -10.71 3.48 -21.38
C GLU A 151 -11.01 1.97 -21.21
N GLU A 152 -10.34 1.14 -21.99
CA GLU A 152 -10.46 -0.33 -21.94
C GLU A 152 -9.24 -0.99 -21.29
N TYR A 153 -8.42 -0.24 -20.52
CA TYR A 153 -7.22 -0.75 -19.84
C TYR A 153 -6.15 -1.36 -20.78
N LYS A 154 -6.23 -1.09 -22.09
CA LYS A 154 -5.33 -1.64 -23.11
C LYS A 154 -3.95 -0.98 -23.11
N LEU A 155 -3.87 0.32 -22.78
CA LEU A 155 -2.60 1.03 -22.74
C LEU A 155 -1.80 0.65 -21.49
N CYS A 156 -2.47 0.64 -20.33
CA CYS A 156 -1.91 0.21 -19.05
C CYS A 156 -3.00 -0.43 -18.18
N ASP A 157 -2.89 -1.74 -17.99
CA ASP A 157 -3.84 -2.60 -17.26
C ASP A 157 -3.89 -2.34 -15.74
N THR A 158 -2.93 -1.58 -15.21
CA THR A 158 -2.81 -1.26 -13.78
C THR A 158 -3.04 0.22 -13.46
N TYR A 159 -3.45 1.00 -14.45
CA TYR A 159 -3.84 2.40 -14.31
C TYR A 159 -5.35 2.57 -14.36
N PRO A 160 -5.87 3.72 -13.90
CA PRO A 160 -7.29 4.00 -14.01
C PRO A 160 -7.71 4.14 -15.48
N ARG A 161 -9.02 4.01 -15.70
CA ARG A 161 -9.67 4.15 -17.00
C ARG A 161 -9.43 5.52 -17.65
N ILE A 162 -9.49 6.57 -16.84
CA ILE A 162 -9.32 7.97 -17.26
C ILE A 162 -7.99 8.45 -16.70
N LEU A 163 -7.15 8.99 -17.58
CA LEU A 163 -5.86 9.58 -17.23
C LEU A 163 -5.88 11.07 -17.49
N PHE A 164 -5.20 11.85 -16.67
CA PHE A 164 -5.04 13.28 -16.90
C PHE A 164 -3.62 13.55 -17.40
N LEU A 165 -3.52 14.07 -18.61
CA LEU A 165 -2.27 14.29 -19.34
C LEU A 165 -2.12 15.78 -19.70
N PRO A 166 -0.91 16.29 -19.95
CA PRO A 166 -0.75 17.67 -20.42
C PRO A 166 -1.47 17.89 -21.75
N ALA A 167 -2.21 18.98 -21.89
CA ALA A 167 -2.97 19.30 -23.11
C ALA A 167 -2.09 19.37 -24.37
N SER A 168 -0.81 19.71 -24.22
CA SER A 168 0.15 19.77 -25.32
C SER A 168 0.73 18.42 -25.73
N ALA A 169 0.47 17.33 -25.00
CA ALA A 169 0.97 16.00 -25.33
C ALA A 169 0.03 15.33 -26.35
N THR A 170 0.57 14.86 -27.48
CA THR A 170 -0.25 14.15 -28.47
C THR A 170 -0.53 12.70 -28.03
N LYS A 171 -1.52 12.07 -28.67
CA LYS A 171 -1.84 10.66 -28.41
C LYS A 171 -0.64 9.75 -28.68
N GLU A 172 0.11 10.03 -29.75
CA GLU A 172 1.31 9.30 -30.14
C GLU A 172 2.40 9.44 -29.08
N THR A 173 2.66 10.66 -28.60
CA THR A 173 3.61 10.92 -27.51
C THR A 173 3.24 10.14 -26.24
N ALA A 174 1.96 10.14 -25.84
CA ALA A 174 1.50 9.41 -24.67
C ALA A 174 1.68 7.88 -24.83
N ILE A 175 1.35 7.33 -26.00
CA ILE A 175 1.52 5.89 -26.30
C ILE A 175 3.01 5.52 -26.33
N GLY A 176 3.85 6.31 -26.99
CA GLY A 176 5.29 6.07 -27.06
C GLY A 176 5.97 6.17 -25.69
N SER A 177 5.56 7.13 -24.85
CA SER A 177 5.99 7.21 -23.45
C SER A 177 5.55 5.98 -22.65
N ALA A 178 4.30 5.52 -22.80
CA ALA A 178 3.83 4.31 -22.15
C ALA A 178 4.69 3.09 -22.53
N LEU A 179 4.95 2.86 -23.81
CA LEU A 179 5.78 1.73 -24.27
C LEU A 179 7.22 1.77 -23.72
N PHE A 180 7.72 2.96 -23.38
CA PHE A 180 9.03 3.13 -22.77
C PHE A 180 9.04 3.04 -21.24
N ARG A 181 7.86 2.97 -20.60
CA ARG A 181 7.72 2.94 -19.14
C ARG A 181 7.36 1.52 -18.68
N SER A 182 7.97 1.08 -17.59
CA SER A 182 7.75 -0.27 -17.06
C SER A 182 6.26 -0.55 -16.80
N ARG A 183 5.71 -1.62 -17.40
CA ARG A 183 4.28 -1.97 -17.35
C ARG A 183 3.35 -0.89 -17.92
N ASN A 184 3.89 -0.08 -18.82
CA ASN A 184 3.17 0.97 -19.51
C ASN A 184 2.60 2.07 -18.61
N ARG A 185 3.15 2.21 -17.39
CA ARG A 185 2.73 3.21 -16.41
C ARG A 185 3.43 4.53 -16.74
N LEU A 186 2.90 5.19 -17.77
CA LEU A 186 3.32 6.49 -18.29
C LEU A 186 3.17 7.62 -17.26
N PRO A 187 3.89 8.74 -17.40
CA PRO A 187 3.66 9.95 -16.63
C PRO A 187 2.20 10.44 -16.75
N THR A 188 1.52 10.59 -15.62
CA THR A 188 0.16 11.15 -15.55
C THR A 188 -0.04 11.95 -14.26
N LEU A 189 -0.99 12.89 -14.29
CA LEU A 189 -1.29 13.78 -13.18
C LEU A 189 -1.81 13.00 -11.95
N SER A 190 -1.25 13.30 -10.79
CA SER A 190 -1.70 12.81 -9.48
C SER A 190 -2.30 13.94 -8.65
N TYR A 191 -1.69 15.14 -8.67
CA TYR A 191 -2.17 16.31 -7.94
C TYR A 191 -1.80 17.60 -8.67
N PHE A 192 -2.67 18.60 -8.62
CA PHE A 192 -2.43 19.93 -9.16
C PHE A 192 -2.63 21.00 -8.09
N HIS A 193 -1.62 21.85 -7.88
CA HIS A 193 -1.68 22.92 -6.91
C HIS A 193 -2.16 24.22 -7.56
N LYS A 194 -3.44 24.55 -7.40
CA LYS A 194 -4.12 25.70 -8.01
C LYS A 194 -3.33 27.01 -7.94
N ALA A 195 -2.72 27.31 -6.78
CA ALA A 195 -2.08 28.60 -6.53
C ALA A 195 -0.71 28.75 -7.22
N THR A 196 0.10 27.68 -7.27
CA THR A 196 1.44 27.73 -7.89
C THR A 196 1.44 27.25 -9.34
N LYS A 197 0.36 26.57 -9.78
CA LYS A 197 0.26 25.87 -11.08
C LYS A 197 1.24 24.70 -11.21
N ALA A 198 1.87 24.30 -10.12
CA ALA A 198 2.75 23.13 -10.09
C ALA A 198 1.93 21.83 -9.96
N ALA A 199 2.42 20.78 -10.61
CA ALA A 199 1.79 19.47 -10.64
C ALA A 199 2.69 18.41 -9.99
N ILE A 200 2.07 17.44 -9.33
CA ILE A 200 2.69 16.15 -9.02
C ILE A 200 2.19 15.16 -10.06
N CYS A 201 3.10 14.60 -10.84
CA CYS A 201 2.86 13.51 -11.75
C CYS A 201 3.47 12.23 -11.20
N ARG A 202 2.93 11.09 -11.61
CA ARG A 202 3.44 9.77 -11.23
C ARG A 202 3.66 8.88 -12.45
N SER A 203 4.64 7.98 -12.35
CA SER A 203 4.93 6.97 -13.37
C SER A 203 5.66 5.76 -12.77
N SER A 204 5.97 4.79 -13.61
CA SER A 204 7.01 3.79 -13.36
C SER A 204 8.37 4.25 -13.91
N GLN A 205 9.43 3.50 -13.59
CA GLN A 205 10.76 3.74 -14.18
C GLN A 205 10.76 3.62 -15.71
N PRO A 206 11.64 4.36 -16.41
CA PRO A 206 11.87 4.17 -17.83
C PRO A 206 12.61 2.86 -18.12
N LEU A 207 12.43 2.34 -19.34
CA LEU A 207 13.14 1.19 -19.91
C LEU A 207 14.43 1.64 -20.61
N SER A 208 15.19 2.51 -19.94
CA SER A 208 16.39 3.14 -20.50
C SER A 208 17.54 2.17 -20.74
N GLY A 209 17.59 1.05 -20.02
CA GLY A 209 18.74 0.16 -19.96
C GLY A 209 20.04 0.94 -19.80
N LEU A 210 21.06 0.56 -20.57
CA LEU A 210 22.32 1.28 -20.56
C LEU A 210 22.24 2.60 -21.33
N ASN A 211 21.71 2.61 -22.57
CA ASN A 211 21.74 3.77 -23.47
C ASN A 211 20.45 3.95 -24.32
N THR A 212 19.37 3.23 -24.01
CA THR A 212 18.09 3.39 -24.73
C THR A 212 17.42 4.68 -24.30
N ARG A 213 16.82 5.39 -25.26
CA ARG A 213 16.04 6.60 -25.04
C ARG A 213 14.73 6.54 -25.81
N SER A 214 13.77 7.37 -25.41
CA SER A 214 12.48 7.53 -26.09
C SER A 214 12.20 9.02 -26.27
N VAL A 215 12.14 9.45 -27.53
CA VAL A 215 11.80 10.84 -27.87
C VAL A 215 10.39 11.16 -27.39
N ASP A 216 9.47 10.19 -27.47
CA ASP A 216 8.10 10.36 -26.98
C ASP A 216 8.05 10.55 -25.47
N ASP A 217 8.86 9.82 -24.69
CA ASP A 217 8.94 10.01 -23.23
C ASP A 217 9.58 11.35 -22.86
N GLU A 218 10.63 11.75 -23.57
CA GLU A 218 11.27 13.07 -23.41
C GLU A 218 10.28 14.21 -23.70
N GLN A 219 9.50 14.09 -24.78
CA GLN A 219 8.44 15.04 -25.12
C GLN A 219 7.32 15.04 -24.08
N MET A 220 6.93 13.88 -23.55
CA MET A 220 5.92 13.76 -22.50
C MET A 220 6.36 14.50 -21.22
N VAL A 221 7.61 14.29 -20.79
CA VAL A 221 8.18 14.98 -19.62
C VAL A 221 8.28 16.49 -19.87
N ASN A 222 8.67 16.91 -21.08
CA ASN A 222 8.71 18.32 -21.46
C ASN A 222 7.30 18.95 -21.50
N ALA A 223 6.27 18.21 -21.91
CA ALA A 223 4.89 18.66 -21.87
C ALA A 223 4.42 18.91 -20.42
N ILE A 224 4.81 18.05 -19.47
CA ILE A 224 4.56 18.28 -18.03
C ILE A 224 5.27 19.55 -17.57
N LEU A 225 6.53 19.76 -17.94
CA LEU A 225 7.25 21.00 -17.60
C LEU A 225 6.50 22.23 -18.13
N LYS A 226 6.11 22.22 -19.41
CA LYS A 226 5.41 23.34 -20.06
C LYS A 226 4.01 23.61 -19.52
N SER A 227 3.37 22.64 -18.89
CA SER A 227 2.07 22.83 -18.22
C SER A 227 2.14 23.77 -17.00
N ASN A 228 3.36 24.05 -16.51
CA ASN A 228 3.60 25.00 -15.43
C ASN A 228 4.35 26.23 -15.95
N PRO A 229 3.66 27.35 -16.25
CA PRO A 229 4.28 28.54 -16.81
C PRO A 229 5.22 29.27 -15.83
N ASN A 230 5.17 28.93 -14.53
CA ASN A 230 5.94 29.59 -13.48
C ASN A 230 7.30 28.94 -13.22
N ALA A 231 7.58 27.77 -13.81
CA ALA A 231 8.79 27.01 -13.57
C ALA A 231 9.59 26.83 -14.86
N LYS A 232 10.92 26.99 -14.75
CA LYS A 232 11.85 26.70 -15.86
C LYS A 232 12.37 25.27 -15.83
N GLN A 233 12.22 24.57 -14.71
CA GLN A 233 12.74 23.23 -14.48
C GLN A 233 11.71 22.35 -13.78
N LEU A 234 11.79 21.04 -14.05
CA LEU A 234 10.98 19.98 -13.46
C LEU A 234 11.87 19.13 -12.54
N TYR A 235 11.35 18.68 -11.40
CA TYR A 235 12.00 17.61 -10.65
C TYR A 235 11.56 16.24 -11.17
N ILE A 236 12.52 15.34 -11.37
CA ILE A 236 12.26 13.90 -11.41
C ILE A 236 12.76 13.29 -10.11
N VAL A 237 11.84 12.64 -9.38
CA VAL A 237 12.11 12.01 -8.09
C VAL A 237 12.01 10.50 -8.24
N ASP A 238 13.18 9.85 -8.24
CA ASP A 238 13.27 8.41 -8.06
C ASP A 238 13.35 8.11 -6.57
N THR A 239 12.29 7.52 -6.05
CA THR A 239 12.18 7.19 -4.63
C THR A 239 13.14 6.09 -4.19
N ARG A 240 13.86 5.41 -5.09
CA ARG A 240 14.78 4.31 -4.74
C ARG A 240 16.12 4.83 -4.19
N PRO A 241 16.86 3.99 -3.45
CA PRO A 241 18.29 4.16 -3.29
C PRO A 241 18.99 4.09 -4.65
N LYS A 242 19.99 4.96 -4.87
CA LYS A 242 20.76 5.02 -6.13
C LYS A 242 21.33 3.67 -6.55
N ILE A 243 21.82 2.86 -5.60
CA ILE A 243 22.35 1.52 -5.87
C ILE A 243 21.26 0.61 -6.47
N ASN A 244 20.06 0.63 -5.91
CA ASN A 244 18.93 -0.17 -6.42
C ASN A 244 18.50 0.29 -7.81
N ALA A 245 18.54 1.60 -8.08
CA ALA A 245 18.27 2.15 -9.40
C ALA A 245 19.33 1.72 -10.44
N MET A 246 20.62 1.73 -10.07
CA MET A 246 21.71 1.23 -10.90
C MET A 246 21.57 -0.26 -11.21
N ALA A 247 21.19 -1.08 -10.23
CA ALA A 247 20.92 -2.51 -10.46
C ALA A 247 19.77 -2.73 -11.45
N ASN A 248 18.69 -1.96 -11.36
CA ASN A 248 17.59 -2.01 -12.34
C ASN A 248 18.04 -1.57 -13.75
N ARG A 249 18.94 -0.58 -13.83
CA ARG A 249 19.53 -0.11 -15.09
C ARG A 249 20.29 -1.23 -15.80
N ALA A 250 21.06 -2.02 -15.06
CA ALA A 250 21.76 -3.19 -15.60
C ALA A 250 20.81 -4.28 -16.14
N ALA A 251 19.58 -4.34 -15.61
CA ALA A 251 18.53 -5.27 -16.06
C ALA A 251 17.66 -4.73 -17.22
N GLY A 252 18.09 -3.67 -17.91
CA GLY A 252 17.35 -3.09 -19.04
C GLY A 252 16.27 -2.06 -18.65
N LYS A 253 16.11 -1.74 -17.36
CA LYS A 253 15.24 -0.66 -16.88
C LYS A 253 16.08 0.59 -16.59
N GLY A 254 15.81 1.36 -15.55
CA GLY A 254 16.74 2.39 -15.08
C GLY A 254 16.06 3.64 -14.61
N TYR A 255 16.60 4.78 -15.04
CA TYR A 255 16.20 6.13 -14.65
C TYR A 255 16.64 7.11 -15.75
N GLU A 256 16.04 8.28 -15.76
CA GLU A 256 16.18 9.31 -16.76
C GLU A 256 17.62 9.85 -16.78
N ASN A 257 18.27 9.81 -17.95
CA ASN A 257 19.57 10.46 -18.15
C ASN A 257 19.37 11.95 -18.44
N THR A 258 19.81 12.82 -17.53
CA THR A 258 19.64 14.29 -17.64
C THR A 258 20.24 14.92 -18.91
N GLU A 259 21.09 14.20 -19.66
CA GLU A 259 21.56 14.63 -20.98
C GLU A 259 20.44 14.65 -22.04
N PHE A 260 19.40 13.84 -21.88
CA PHE A 260 18.28 13.73 -22.82
C PHE A 260 17.01 14.43 -22.33
N TYR A 261 16.86 14.57 -21.02
CA TYR A 261 15.71 15.24 -20.40
C TYR A 261 16.11 16.68 -20.06
N GLU A 262 15.89 17.57 -21.03
CA GLU A 262 16.22 19.00 -20.88
C GLU A 262 15.43 19.63 -19.73
N ASN A 263 16.08 20.54 -19.00
CA ASN A 263 15.47 21.30 -17.90
C ASN A 263 14.89 20.42 -16.77
N VAL A 264 15.49 19.25 -16.55
CA VAL A 264 15.16 18.36 -15.45
C VAL A 264 16.25 18.38 -14.37
N GLU A 265 15.82 18.45 -13.12
CA GLU A 265 16.64 18.15 -11.95
C GLU A 265 16.28 16.75 -11.41
N PHE A 266 17.24 15.84 -11.39
CA PHE A 266 17.02 14.46 -10.97
C PHE A 266 17.43 14.24 -9.50
N GLN A 267 16.59 13.56 -8.71
CA GLN A 267 16.82 13.30 -7.30
C GLN A 267 16.57 11.82 -6.91
N PHE A 268 17.46 11.25 -6.11
CA PHE A 268 17.29 9.95 -5.45
C PHE A 268 16.98 10.14 -3.96
N LEU A 269 15.87 9.59 -3.48
CA LEU A 269 15.43 9.81 -2.08
C LEU A 269 15.40 8.56 -1.19
N GLY A 270 15.88 7.41 -1.67
CA GLY A 270 16.43 6.38 -0.78
C GLY A 270 15.45 5.44 -0.05
N ILE A 271 14.20 5.34 -0.49
CA ILE A 271 13.20 4.44 0.11
C ILE A 271 13.42 2.99 -0.34
N GLU A 272 13.76 2.14 0.62
CA GLU A 272 14.04 0.72 0.41
C GLU A 272 12.86 -0.07 -0.18
N ASN A 273 13.14 -1.26 -0.70
CA ASN A 273 12.13 -2.11 -1.35
C ASN A 273 11.24 -2.86 -0.35
N ILE A 274 10.17 -3.49 -0.86
CA ILE A 274 9.17 -4.22 -0.06
C ILE A 274 9.76 -5.33 0.82
N HIS A 275 10.87 -5.96 0.41
CA HIS A 275 11.50 -7.05 1.18
C HIS A 275 12.17 -6.49 2.44
N VAL A 276 12.84 -5.34 2.32
CA VAL A 276 13.44 -4.64 3.46
C VAL A 276 12.35 -4.16 4.42
N MET A 277 11.26 -3.58 3.89
CA MET A 277 10.13 -3.13 4.71
C MET A 277 9.48 -4.29 5.49
N ARG A 278 9.31 -5.45 4.85
CA ARG A 278 8.77 -6.66 5.48
C ARG A 278 9.67 -7.16 6.62
N GLN A 279 10.97 -7.24 6.39
CA GLN A 279 11.93 -7.66 7.43
C GLN A 279 11.99 -6.65 8.58
N SER A 280 11.93 -5.35 8.28
CA SER A 280 11.90 -4.29 9.28
C SER A 280 10.68 -4.42 10.20
N LEU A 281 9.49 -4.62 9.63
CA LEU A 281 8.27 -4.83 10.41
C LEU A 281 8.35 -6.09 11.29
N GLN A 282 8.88 -7.20 10.75
CA GLN A 282 9.05 -8.44 11.52
C GLN A 282 9.94 -8.22 12.74
N LYS A 283 11.05 -7.50 12.60
CA LYS A 283 11.94 -7.14 13.72
C LYS A 283 11.24 -6.24 14.74
N LEU A 284 10.48 -5.24 14.28
CA LEU A 284 9.74 -4.35 15.19
C LEU A 284 8.68 -5.13 16.00
N VAL A 285 7.88 -5.96 15.33
CA VAL A 285 6.85 -6.78 15.99
C VAL A 285 7.48 -7.74 17.00
N TYR A 286 8.65 -8.30 16.67
CA TYR A 286 9.43 -9.12 17.59
C TYR A 286 9.87 -8.31 18.82
N ALA A 287 10.47 -7.13 18.62
CA ALA A 287 10.91 -6.25 19.71
C ALA A 287 9.75 -5.85 20.64
N CYS A 288 8.56 -5.54 20.09
CA CYS A 288 7.36 -5.24 20.85
C CYS A 288 6.74 -6.45 21.56
N GLY A 289 7.10 -7.67 21.14
CA GLY A 289 6.56 -8.92 21.70
C GLY A 289 7.43 -9.59 22.75
N GLU A 290 8.70 -9.21 22.86
CA GLU A 290 9.55 -9.70 23.93
C GLU A 290 9.41 -8.85 25.20
N ARG A 291 9.35 -9.53 26.35
CA ARG A 291 9.47 -8.89 27.66
C ARG A 291 10.94 -8.57 27.92
N GLN A 292 11.45 -7.58 27.21
CA GLN A 292 12.79 -7.05 27.42
C GLN A 292 12.77 -5.89 28.42
N GLY A 293 13.89 -5.65 29.12
CA GLY A 293 14.07 -4.43 29.92
C GLY A 293 14.08 -3.17 29.04
N GLY A 294 13.93 -1.99 29.64
CA GLY A 294 13.75 -0.73 28.90
C GLY A 294 14.86 -0.39 27.91
N GLU A 295 16.14 -0.58 28.28
CA GLU A 295 17.29 -0.28 27.40
C GLU A 295 17.37 -1.27 26.22
N THR A 296 17.22 -2.57 26.47
CA THR A 296 17.29 -3.59 25.40
C THR A 296 16.11 -3.50 24.42
N PHE A 297 14.95 -3.01 24.88
CA PHE A 297 13.81 -2.71 24.00
C PHE A 297 14.13 -1.61 22.98
N LEU A 298 14.72 -0.49 23.41
CA LEU A 298 15.04 0.63 22.51
C LEU A 298 16.07 0.22 21.46
N ASP A 299 17.10 -0.53 21.84
CA ASP A 299 18.09 -1.08 20.90
C ASP A 299 17.43 -2.02 19.89
N SER A 300 16.50 -2.87 20.35
CA SER A 300 15.76 -3.79 19.47
C SER A 300 14.87 -3.02 18.48
N VAL A 301 14.20 -1.95 18.92
CA VAL A 301 13.41 -1.07 18.04
C VAL A 301 14.31 -0.35 17.04
N ASP A 302 15.46 0.19 17.45
CA ASP A 302 16.40 0.86 16.53
C ASP A 302 16.94 -0.12 15.49
N SER A 303 17.33 -1.33 15.90
CA SER A 303 17.84 -2.38 15.02
C SER A 303 16.80 -2.87 13.98
N SER A 304 15.51 -2.62 14.22
CA SER A 304 14.45 -2.88 13.24
C SER A 304 14.50 -1.94 12.04
N ALA A 305 15.10 -0.74 12.21
CA ALA A 305 15.09 0.37 11.26
C ALA A 305 13.70 0.88 10.85
N TRP A 306 12.61 0.45 11.51
CA TRP A 306 11.25 0.81 11.11
C TRP A 306 11.04 2.33 11.09
N LEU A 307 11.42 3.01 12.18
CA LEU A 307 11.29 4.46 12.28
C LEU A 307 12.17 5.20 11.27
N LYS A 308 13.33 4.63 10.90
CA LYS A 308 14.18 5.17 9.84
C LYS A 308 13.50 5.10 8.48
N HIS A 309 12.79 4.00 8.18
CA HIS A 309 12.02 3.89 6.95
C HIS A 309 10.82 4.85 6.92
N ILE A 310 10.08 4.98 8.03
CA ILE A 310 9.01 5.98 8.15
C ILE A 310 9.55 7.39 7.91
N LYS A 311 10.68 7.74 8.55
CA LYS A 311 11.34 9.03 8.33
C LYS A 311 11.68 9.26 6.86
N CYS A 312 12.26 8.27 6.18
CA CYS A 312 12.64 8.41 4.77
C CYS A 312 11.44 8.65 3.84
N VAL A 313 10.32 7.96 4.09
CA VAL A 313 9.05 8.18 3.35
C VAL A 313 8.53 9.60 3.59
N LEU A 314 8.54 10.07 4.85
CA LEU A 314 8.09 11.42 5.20
C LEU A 314 9.00 12.52 4.62
N ASP A 315 10.32 12.37 4.73
CA ASP A 315 11.29 13.32 4.16
C ASP A 315 11.13 13.44 2.65
N THR A 316 10.91 12.31 1.96
CA THR A 316 10.66 12.28 0.51
C THR A 316 9.38 13.02 0.14
N SER A 317 8.30 12.76 0.89
CA SER A 317 7.00 13.39 0.65
C SER A 317 7.03 14.89 0.94
N TYR A 318 7.76 15.29 1.99
CA TYR A 318 8.02 16.68 2.32
C TYR A 318 8.83 17.39 1.23
N PHE A 319 9.87 16.75 0.68
CA PHE A 319 10.61 17.28 -0.46
C PHE A 319 9.69 17.56 -1.66
N ILE A 320 8.83 16.61 -2.02
CA ILE A 320 7.86 16.78 -3.11
C ILE A 320 6.91 17.95 -2.82
N ALA A 321 6.36 18.02 -1.60
CA ALA A 321 5.46 19.11 -1.21
C ALA A 321 6.16 20.49 -1.25
N LYS A 322 7.40 20.56 -0.77
CA LYS A 322 8.22 21.77 -0.81
C LYS A 322 8.50 22.23 -2.24
N ALA A 323 8.84 21.32 -3.14
CA ALA A 323 9.04 21.63 -4.55
C ALA A 323 7.80 22.26 -5.19
N VAL A 324 6.60 21.74 -4.87
CA VAL A 324 5.32 22.23 -5.40
C VAL A 324 4.92 23.58 -4.81
N TYR A 325 5.07 23.74 -3.48
CA TYR A 325 4.55 24.90 -2.74
C TYR A 325 5.55 26.07 -2.69
N ASP A 326 6.79 25.82 -2.25
CA ASP A 326 7.81 26.85 -2.07
C ASP A 326 8.51 27.18 -3.39
N GLU A 327 8.94 26.15 -4.12
CA GLU A 327 9.75 26.32 -5.34
C GLU A 327 8.91 26.47 -6.61
N ARG A 328 7.60 26.19 -6.51
CA ARG A 328 6.62 26.27 -7.61
C ARG A 328 6.99 25.38 -8.79
N LYS A 329 7.77 24.32 -8.58
CA LYS A 329 8.20 23.35 -9.59
C LYS A 329 7.24 22.18 -9.65
N SER A 330 6.94 21.71 -10.86
CA SER A 330 6.26 20.43 -11.04
C SER A 330 7.23 19.27 -10.75
N VAL A 331 6.70 18.12 -10.36
CA VAL A 331 7.47 16.95 -9.93
C VAL A 331 6.92 15.70 -10.61
N LEU A 332 7.77 14.91 -11.26
CA LEU A 332 7.47 13.55 -11.69
C LEU A 332 8.05 12.55 -10.69
N VAL A 333 7.18 11.80 -10.03
CA VAL A 333 7.56 10.83 -9.00
C VAL A 333 7.47 9.42 -9.55
N HIS A 334 8.53 8.63 -9.42
CA HIS A 334 8.48 7.21 -9.73
C HIS A 334 9.34 6.38 -8.76
N CYS A 335 9.24 5.06 -8.93
CA CYS A 335 10.09 4.10 -8.26
C CYS A 335 10.48 3.04 -9.30
N SER A 336 10.41 1.75 -8.95
CA SER A 336 10.48 0.67 -9.95
C SER A 336 9.16 0.59 -10.74
N ASP A 337 8.11 0.00 -10.15
CA ASP A 337 6.82 -0.22 -10.84
C ASP A 337 5.82 0.94 -10.64
N GLY A 338 6.09 1.91 -9.77
CA GLY A 338 5.24 3.10 -9.63
C GLY A 338 3.93 2.90 -8.85
N TRP A 339 3.81 1.83 -8.05
CA TRP A 339 2.59 1.51 -7.27
C TRP A 339 2.79 1.31 -5.77
N ASP A 340 4.03 1.28 -5.27
CA ASP A 340 4.33 1.15 -3.82
C ASP A 340 4.77 2.50 -3.24
N ARG A 341 6.07 2.78 -3.31
CA ARG A 341 6.70 4.01 -2.80
C ARG A 341 6.14 5.26 -3.45
N THR A 342 5.85 5.19 -4.74
CA THR A 342 5.19 6.28 -5.48
C THR A 342 3.80 6.58 -4.92
N ALA A 343 2.99 5.56 -4.60
CA ALA A 343 1.68 5.77 -4.00
C ALA A 343 1.82 6.40 -2.60
N GLN A 344 2.77 5.92 -1.80
CA GLN A 344 3.09 6.49 -0.48
C GLN A 344 3.42 7.98 -0.57
N THR A 345 4.38 8.34 -1.42
CA THR A 345 4.93 9.70 -1.45
C THR A 345 3.99 10.69 -2.14
N CYS A 346 3.31 10.30 -3.21
CA CYS A 346 2.27 11.12 -3.83
C CYS A 346 1.10 11.38 -2.86
N SER A 347 0.66 10.35 -2.11
CA SER A 347 -0.45 10.49 -1.15
C SER A 347 -0.10 11.43 0.00
N ILE A 348 1.07 11.24 0.63
CA ILE A 348 1.49 12.06 1.76
C ILE A 348 1.78 13.50 1.31
N ALA A 349 2.41 13.70 0.15
CA ALA A 349 2.58 15.04 -0.41
C ALA A 349 1.22 15.72 -0.64
N GLY A 350 0.23 15.00 -1.17
CA GLY A 350 -1.15 15.47 -1.28
C GLY A 350 -1.73 15.91 0.07
N ILE A 351 -1.60 15.10 1.13
CA ILE A 351 -2.07 15.44 2.48
C ILE A 351 -1.42 16.72 3.03
N LEU A 352 -0.12 16.91 2.76
CA LEU A 352 0.61 18.11 3.18
C LEU A 352 0.13 19.36 2.43
N LEU A 353 -0.19 19.23 1.14
CA LEU A 353 -0.53 20.34 0.26
C LEU A 353 -2.01 20.72 0.28
N ASP A 354 -2.91 19.77 0.51
CA ASP A 354 -4.36 19.97 0.35
C ASP A 354 -5.12 19.66 1.65
N PRO A 355 -5.80 20.65 2.27
CA PRO A 355 -6.64 20.40 3.44
C PRO A 355 -7.81 19.46 3.17
N PHE A 356 -8.28 19.32 1.92
CA PHE A 356 -9.36 18.39 1.58
C PHE A 356 -9.01 16.95 1.96
N PHE A 357 -7.79 16.49 1.63
CA PHE A 357 -7.31 15.14 1.95
C PHE A 357 -7.12 14.87 3.45
N ARG A 358 -7.27 15.89 4.30
CA ARG A 358 -7.28 15.76 5.77
C ARG A 358 -8.68 15.64 6.37
N THR A 359 -9.73 15.73 5.55
CA THR A 359 -11.10 15.39 5.95
C THR A 359 -11.34 13.88 5.83
N ILE A 360 -12.35 13.34 6.50
CA ILE A 360 -12.70 11.90 6.39
C ILE A 360 -12.99 11.54 4.92
N HIS A 361 -13.85 12.32 4.26
CA HIS A 361 -14.21 12.08 2.87
C HIS A 361 -13.02 12.25 1.92
N GLY A 362 -12.23 13.32 2.07
CA GLY A 362 -11.05 13.51 1.22
C GLY A 362 -9.98 12.44 1.43
N PHE A 363 -9.82 11.92 2.64
CA PHE A 363 -8.90 10.81 2.87
C PHE A 363 -9.39 9.51 2.20
N GLN A 364 -10.70 9.26 2.17
CA GLN A 364 -11.28 8.16 1.39
C GLN A 364 -11.02 8.34 -0.11
N VAL A 365 -11.27 9.55 -0.65
CA VAL A 365 -10.98 9.91 -2.05
C VAL A 365 -9.49 9.72 -2.37
N LEU A 366 -8.59 10.08 -1.46
CA LEU A 366 -7.16 9.89 -1.63
C LEU A 366 -6.79 8.41 -1.77
N ILE A 367 -7.38 7.54 -0.94
CA ILE A 367 -7.17 6.08 -1.01
C ILE A 367 -7.72 5.53 -2.34
N GLU A 368 -8.96 5.87 -2.68
CA GLU A 368 -9.60 5.48 -3.94
C GLU A 368 -8.77 5.90 -5.16
N LYS A 369 -8.26 7.13 -5.15
CA LYS A 369 -7.42 7.66 -6.21
C LYS A 369 -6.03 7.02 -6.22
N GLU A 370 -5.19 7.33 -5.23
CA GLU A 370 -3.74 7.07 -5.30
C GLU A 370 -3.35 5.60 -5.08
N TRP A 371 -4.22 4.82 -4.46
CA TRP A 371 -3.94 3.42 -4.11
C TRP A 371 -4.77 2.45 -4.93
N LEU A 372 -6.10 2.58 -4.90
CA LEU A 372 -6.99 1.64 -5.58
C LEU A 372 -6.97 1.85 -7.10
N SER A 373 -7.32 3.05 -7.57
CA SER A 373 -7.41 3.34 -9.01
C SER A 373 -6.05 3.29 -9.72
N PHE A 374 -4.98 3.69 -9.03
CA PHE A 374 -3.61 3.60 -9.54
C PHE A 374 -2.94 2.24 -9.31
N GLY A 375 -3.68 1.24 -8.82
CA GLY A 375 -3.29 -0.17 -8.92
C GLY A 375 -2.21 -0.63 -7.93
N HIS A 376 -2.22 -0.12 -6.70
CA HIS A 376 -1.45 -0.75 -5.61
C HIS A 376 -1.93 -2.21 -5.42
N LYS A 377 -0.98 -3.13 -5.26
CA LYS A 377 -1.24 -4.56 -5.24
C LYS A 377 -1.63 -5.05 -3.85
N PHE A 378 -2.82 -4.65 -3.36
CA PHE A 378 -3.31 -5.02 -2.02
C PHE A 378 -3.47 -6.54 -1.80
N VAL A 379 -3.64 -7.32 -2.87
CA VAL A 379 -3.85 -8.78 -2.79
C VAL A 379 -2.53 -9.55 -2.78
N ASP A 380 -1.46 -9.00 -3.38
CA ASP A 380 -0.14 -9.62 -3.46
C ASP A 380 0.57 -9.61 -2.09
#